data_AF-A0A067TV40-F1
#
_entry.id   AF-A0A067TV40-F1
#
_cell.length_a   1.000
_cell.length_b   1.000
_cell.length_c   1.000
_cell.angle_alpha   90.00
_cell.angle_beta   90.00
_cell.angle_gamma   90.00
#
_symmetry.space_group_name_H-M   'P 1'
#
loop_
_entity.id
_entity.type
_entity.pdbx_description
1 polymer ?
#
loop_
_entity_poly.entity_id
_entity_poly.type
_entity_poly.pdbx_seq_one_letter_code
_entity_poly.pdbx_strand_id
1 'polypeptide(L)'
;MMSSEAKTAKPTSAKPTSAFERAKALFDLPNPESATEKAWESYIENRQDAAEYPGRRVQNKDRNGDDGNNDEDNGGDPTIYVLNSIRDTMENLEVEMGLDEGVLQNSFRLLGCDAEFEDEDNPRTVTTFTRIYSPTRPVYVDVHFAYHCRTRYDSIEWHYKLGFKIHDRPTTDDYRPSILTAFERQSCEQSYNSNGWHPLAYGYFDDMGQHGRRWKRLECRGFGLGYEEIVNVYETLWGPLEEHPERANEEATYDHRRKLVDSVRLLLAAVGIDYKIACKDDEDDVIDTWMLEGMGDRWLAREIRKVCGFQLKGDPENETKARNGLLEESLHDEEEDEDNSDRDSRCDGEEGDSDVDWRCR
;
A
#
# COMPACT_ATOMS: atom_id res chain seq x y z
N MET A 1 47.96 -59.14 -31.07
CA MET A 1 46.56 -58.77 -30.86
C MET A 1 46.52 -57.80 -29.69
N MET A 2 46.51 -56.50 -29.98
CA MET A 2 46.49 -55.44 -28.99
C MET A 2 45.04 -55.11 -28.65
N SER A 3 44.68 -55.29 -27.39
CA SER A 3 43.41 -54.85 -26.83
C SER A 3 43.60 -53.39 -26.40
N SER A 4 42.97 -52.45 -27.11
CA SER A 4 42.95 -51.03 -26.70
C SER A 4 41.63 -50.75 -25.99
N GLU A 5 41.71 -50.49 -24.70
CA GLU A 5 40.63 -49.99 -23.86
C GLU A 5 40.16 -48.62 -24.36
N ALA A 6 38.88 -48.51 -24.69
CA ALA A 6 38.23 -47.23 -24.94
C ALA A 6 37.94 -46.57 -23.58
N LYS A 7 38.71 -45.53 -23.25
CA LYS A 7 38.44 -44.64 -22.10
C LYS A 7 37.13 -43.89 -22.34
N THR A 8 36.12 -44.22 -21.55
CA THR A 8 34.88 -43.45 -21.40
C THR A 8 35.23 -42.07 -20.85
N ALA A 9 35.00 -41.03 -21.66
CA ALA A 9 35.13 -39.65 -21.20
C ALA A 9 34.00 -39.35 -20.20
N LYS A 10 34.39 -38.90 -19.01
CA LYS A 10 33.51 -38.31 -17.99
C LYS A 10 32.76 -37.11 -18.60
N PRO A 11 31.46 -36.92 -18.35
CA PRO A 11 30.78 -35.69 -18.73
C PRO A 11 31.45 -34.52 -17.99
N THR A 12 31.92 -33.57 -18.79
CA THR A 12 32.50 -32.29 -18.37
C THR A 12 31.51 -31.60 -17.43
N SER A 13 31.90 -31.33 -16.18
CA SER A 13 31.09 -30.55 -15.26
C SER A 13 30.85 -29.17 -15.89
N ALA A 14 29.60 -28.84 -16.17
CA ALA A 14 29.21 -27.49 -16.56
C ALA A 14 29.84 -26.52 -15.54
N LYS A 15 30.54 -25.49 -16.03
CA LYS A 15 31.07 -24.44 -15.18
C LYS A 15 29.92 -23.90 -14.31
N PRO A 16 30.16 -23.53 -13.05
CA PRO A 16 29.13 -22.86 -12.27
C PRO A 16 28.67 -21.62 -13.06
N THR A 17 27.40 -21.63 -13.45
CA THR A 17 26.71 -20.50 -14.05
C THR A 17 26.79 -19.36 -13.04
N SER A 18 27.31 -18.20 -13.45
CA SER A 18 27.40 -17.05 -12.55
C SER A 18 26.03 -16.70 -11.97
N ALA A 19 26.01 -16.06 -10.81
CA ALA A 19 24.79 -15.63 -10.14
C ALA A 19 23.94 -14.74 -11.03
N PHE A 20 24.56 -13.87 -11.83
CA PHE A 20 23.86 -13.08 -12.85
C PHE A 20 23.12 -13.95 -13.88
N GLU A 21 23.81 -14.93 -14.49
CA GLU A 21 23.20 -15.81 -15.48
C GLU A 21 22.13 -16.73 -14.86
N ARG A 22 22.30 -17.12 -13.59
CA ARG A 22 21.26 -17.81 -12.81
C ARG A 22 20.04 -16.93 -12.57
N ALA A 23 20.23 -15.66 -12.21
CA ALA A 23 19.13 -14.72 -11.97
C ALA A 23 18.32 -14.51 -13.25
N LYS A 24 18.98 -14.31 -14.40
CA LYS A 24 18.31 -14.20 -15.71
C LYS A 24 17.57 -15.45 -16.15
N ALA A 25 18.04 -16.63 -15.72
CA ALA A 25 17.36 -17.89 -16.02
C ALA A 25 16.17 -18.15 -15.08
N LEU A 26 16.22 -17.65 -13.85
CA LEU A 26 15.16 -17.83 -12.85
C LEU A 26 14.06 -16.77 -12.93
N PHE A 27 14.42 -15.57 -13.37
CA PHE A 27 13.57 -14.41 -13.33
C PHE A 27 13.56 -13.72 -14.70
N ASP A 28 12.39 -13.26 -15.13
CA ASP A 28 12.28 -12.45 -16.33
C ASP A 28 12.80 -11.04 -16.03
N LEU A 29 14.01 -10.75 -16.53
CA LEU A 29 14.73 -9.49 -16.29
C LEU A 29 14.93 -8.81 -17.65
N PRO A 30 14.11 -7.80 -18.01
CA PRO A 30 14.11 -7.23 -19.36
C PRO A 30 15.42 -6.52 -19.72
N ASN A 31 16.11 -5.88 -18.76
CA ASN A 31 17.39 -5.20 -18.97
C ASN A 31 18.26 -5.17 -17.70
N PRO A 32 18.86 -6.30 -17.27
CA PRO A 32 19.58 -6.35 -16.00
C PRO A 32 20.98 -5.72 -16.12
N GLU A 33 21.28 -4.81 -15.19
CA GLU A 33 22.57 -4.15 -15.05
C GLU A 33 23.64 -5.09 -14.47
N SER A 34 24.90 -4.78 -14.78
CA SER A 34 26.02 -5.46 -14.15
C SER A 34 26.12 -5.11 -12.67
N ALA A 35 26.28 -6.12 -11.82
CA ALA A 35 26.58 -5.95 -10.41
C ALA A 35 27.57 -7.03 -9.94
N THR A 36 27.97 -6.96 -8.68
CA THR A 36 28.85 -8.00 -8.11
C THR A 36 28.13 -9.34 -8.03
N GLU A 37 28.88 -10.44 -8.17
CA GLU A 37 28.35 -11.81 -8.03
C GLU A 37 27.56 -11.98 -6.72
N LYS A 38 28.13 -11.53 -5.60
CA LYS A 38 27.50 -11.58 -4.28
C LYS A 38 26.15 -10.87 -4.23
N ALA A 39 26.00 -9.75 -4.91
CA ALA A 39 24.74 -9.00 -4.93
C ALA A 39 23.63 -9.80 -5.62
N TRP A 40 23.95 -10.43 -6.77
CA TRP A 40 23.01 -11.31 -7.47
C TRP A 40 22.71 -12.59 -6.69
N GLU A 41 23.68 -13.16 -5.97
CA GLU A 41 23.44 -14.28 -5.05
C GLU A 41 22.43 -13.90 -3.97
N SER A 42 22.67 -12.79 -3.27
CA SER A 42 21.77 -12.30 -2.21
C SER A 42 20.39 -11.91 -2.74
N TYR A 43 20.30 -11.42 -3.97
CA TYR A 43 19.02 -11.14 -4.64
C TYR A 43 18.25 -12.44 -4.94
N ILE A 44 18.91 -13.45 -5.50
CA ILE A 44 18.30 -14.77 -5.77
C ILE A 44 17.80 -15.40 -4.47
N GLU A 45 18.65 -15.47 -3.45
CA GLU A 45 18.33 -16.05 -2.14
C GLU A 45 17.12 -15.34 -1.54
N ASN A 46 17.14 -14.00 -1.47
CA ASN A 46 16.01 -13.24 -0.95
C ASN A 46 14.70 -13.51 -1.72
N ARG A 47 14.75 -13.57 -3.05
CA ARG A 47 13.54 -13.76 -3.88
C ARG A 47 12.99 -15.18 -3.77
N GLN A 48 13.86 -16.17 -3.57
CA GLN A 48 13.47 -17.55 -3.30
C GLN A 48 12.88 -17.70 -1.89
N ASP A 49 13.55 -17.16 -0.87
CA ASP A 49 13.07 -17.18 0.51
C ASP A 49 11.70 -16.49 0.65
N ALA A 50 11.51 -15.36 -0.02
CA ALA A 50 10.22 -14.66 -0.06
C ALA A 50 9.13 -15.45 -0.82
N ALA A 51 9.51 -16.27 -1.80
CA ALA A 51 8.57 -17.14 -2.52
C ALA A 51 8.16 -18.38 -1.70
N GLU A 52 8.98 -18.79 -0.72
CA GLU A 52 8.63 -19.83 0.26
C GLU A 52 7.77 -19.30 1.42
N TYR A 53 7.61 -17.98 1.52
CA TYR A 53 6.87 -17.31 2.59
C TYR A 53 5.32 -17.19 2.46
N PRO A 54 4.60 -17.67 1.41
CA PRO A 54 3.17 -17.47 1.35
C PRO A 54 2.50 -18.42 2.35
N GLY A 55 2.12 -17.92 3.53
CA GLY A 55 1.10 -18.57 4.34
C GLY A 55 1.55 -19.49 5.49
N ARG A 56 2.67 -19.24 6.17
CA ARG A 56 2.97 -19.98 7.42
C ARG A 56 2.09 -19.61 8.62
N ARG A 57 1.10 -18.71 8.44
CA ARG A 57 0.13 -18.37 9.48
C ARG A 57 -1.21 -17.82 8.97
N VAL A 58 -1.73 -18.34 7.86
CA VAL A 58 -3.19 -18.56 7.81
C VAL A 58 -3.40 -19.65 8.84
N GLN A 59 -3.80 -19.28 10.06
CA GLN A 59 -4.02 -20.24 11.12
C GLN A 59 -5.10 -21.20 10.63
N ASN A 60 -4.70 -22.43 10.28
CA ASN A 60 -5.52 -23.60 10.55
C ASN A 60 -5.85 -23.54 12.05
N LYS A 61 -6.91 -22.81 12.42
CA LYS A 61 -7.70 -23.18 13.59
C LYS A 61 -8.14 -24.59 13.29
N ASP A 62 -7.57 -25.53 14.03
CA ASP A 62 -7.94 -26.93 14.04
C ASP A 62 -9.47 -27.07 14.00
N ARG A 63 -10.04 -27.28 12.80
CA ARG A 63 -11.34 -27.92 12.61
C ARG A 63 -11.15 -29.43 12.82
N ASN A 64 -10.77 -29.79 14.04
CA ASN A 64 -11.04 -31.11 14.58
C ASN A 64 -12.18 -30.92 15.59
N GLY A 65 -13.40 -30.91 15.07
CA GLY A 65 -14.58 -30.75 15.90
C GLY A 65 -15.85 -30.49 15.10
N ASP A 66 -16.43 -31.59 14.63
CA ASP A 66 -17.86 -31.80 14.38
C ASP A 66 -18.37 -31.58 12.95
N ASP A 67 -18.67 -32.71 12.31
CA ASP A 67 -19.43 -32.87 11.09
C ASP A 67 -20.85 -32.34 11.29
N GLY A 68 -21.16 -31.22 10.63
CA GLY A 68 -22.52 -30.70 10.55
C GLY A 68 -22.70 -29.84 9.31
N ASN A 69 -23.35 -30.41 8.30
CA ASN A 69 -23.89 -29.76 7.11
C ASN A 69 -24.07 -28.24 7.22
N ASN A 70 -23.45 -27.50 6.29
CA ASN A 70 -24.06 -26.34 5.64
C ASN A 70 -23.25 -26.01 4.38
N ASP A 71 -23.85 -26.26 3.22
CA ASP A 71 -23.55 -25.52 1.99
C ASP A 71 -24.07 -24.09 2.22
N GLU A 72 -23.21 -23.12 2.55
CA GLU A 72 -23.45 -21.66 2.45
C GLU A 72 -22.18 -20.89 2.89
N ASP A 73 -21.75 -19.93 2.07
CA ASP A 73 -20.64 -18.99 2.24
C ASP A 73 -19.23 -19.55 2.43
N ASN A 74 -18.62 -19.87 1.29
CA ASN A 74 -17.19 -19.99 1.15
C ASN A 74 -16.56 -18.58 1.11
N GLY A 75 -16.70 -17.82 2.20
CA GLY A 75 -16.02 -16.54 2.39
C GLY A 75 -14.52 -16.77 2.23
N GLY A 76 -14.00 -16.36 1.06
CA GLY A 76 -12.61 -16.56 0.69
C GLY A 76 -11.69 -15.94 1.74
N ASP A 77 -10.53 -16.55 1.98
CA ASP A 77 -9.50 -15.99 2.85
C ASP A 77 -9.23 -14.53 2.43
N PRO A 78 -9.47 -13.53 3.30
CA PRO A 78 -9.24 -12.12 2.98
C PRO A 78 -7.83 -11.83 2.45
N THR A 79 -6.84 -12.62 2.87
CA THR A 79 -5.47 -12.53 2.38
C THR A 79 -5.38 -12.86 0.89
N ILE A 80 -6.15 -13.85 0.43
CA ILE A 80 -6.22 -14.25 -0.98
C ILE A 80 -6.88 -13.15 -1.79
N TYR A 81 -7.93 -12.50 -1.27
CA TYR A 81 -8.54 -11.35 -1.91
C TYR A 81 -7.53 -10.22 -2.12
N VAL A 82 -6.81 -9.82 -1.06
CA VAL A 82 -5.77 -8.79 -1.14
C VAL A 82 -4.67 -9.16 -2.13
N LEU A 83 -4.22 -10.42 -2.12
CA LEU A 83 -3.20 -10.90 -3.07
C LEU A 83 -3.68 -10.81 -4.53
N ASN A 84 -4.94 -11.18 -4.81
CA ASN A 84 -5.50 -11.08 -6.15
C ASN A 84 -5.66 -9.61 -6.57
N SER A 85 -6.14 -8.75 -5.67
CA SER A 85 -6.22 -7.31 -5.91
C SER A 85 -4.84 -6.70 -6.27
N ILE A 86 -3.77 -7.10 -5.58
CA ILE A 86 -2.40 -6.69 -5.94
C ILE A 86 -2.02 -7.18 -7.35
N ARG A 87 -2.33 -8.43 -7.70
CA ARG A 87 -2.01 -8.99 -9.03
C ARG A 87 -2.74 -8.26 -10.15
N ASP A 88 -4.04 -8.05 -9.99
CA ASP A 88 -4.87 -7.36 -10.98
C ASP A 88 -4.39 -5.91 -11.17
N THR A 89 -4.04 -5.23 -10.08
CA THR A 89 -3.49 -3.87 -10.14
C THR A 89 -2.13 -3.84 -10.85
N MET A 90 -1.25 -4.81 -10.58
CA MET A 90 0.04 -4.93 -11.27
C MET A 90 -0.12 -5.22 -12.76
N GLU A 91 -1.06 -6.08 -13.13
CA GLU A 91 -1.39 -6.39 -14.54
C GLU A 91 -1.84 -5.13 -15.30
N ASN A 92 -2.77 -4.38 -14.73
CA ASN A 92 -3.24 -3.13 -15.31
C ASN A 92 -2.07 -2.13 -15.48
N LEU A 93 -1.20 -2.04 -14.49
CA LEU A 93 -0.04 -1.16 -14.54
C LEU A 93 0.99 -1.60 -15.59
N GLU A 94 1.22 -2.90 -15.79
CA GLU A 94 2.07 -3.42 -16.87
C GLU A 94 1.60 -2.95 -18.24
N VAL A 95 0.29 -3.07 -18.50
CA VAL A 95 -0.33 -2.63 -19.76
C VAL A 95 -0.15 -1.14 -19.97
N GLU A 96 -0.39 -0.33 -18.93
CA GLU A 96 -0.26 1.13 -19.01
C GLU A 96 1.18 1.58 -19.20
N MET A 97 2.15 0.88 -18.61
CA MET A 97 3.58 1.14 -18.76
C MET A 97 4.18 0.56 -20.05
N GLY A 98 3.41 -0.24 -20.81
CA GLY A 98 3.89 -0.92 -22.01
C GLY A 98 4.95 -2.00 -21.73
N LEU A 99 4.86 -2.65 -20.58
CA LEU A 99 5.72 -3.76 -20.18
C LEU A 99 5.18 -5.09 -20.73
N ASP A 100 6.07 -6.08 -20.87
CA ASP A 100 5.65 -7.44 -21.19
C ASP A 100 4.83 -8.04 -20.02
N GLU A 101 3.88 -8.92 -20.38
CA GLU A 101 2.97 -9.56 -19.43
C GLU A 101 3.74 -10.31 -18.33
N GLY A 102 3.42 -10.00 -17.08
CA GLY A 102 3.95 -10.65 -15.89
C GLY A 102 5.28 -10.07 -15.38
N VAL A 103 5.87 -9.04 -15.99
CA VAL A 103 7.11 -8.42 -15.50
C VAL A 103 6.98 -7.90 -14.06
N LEU A 104 5.97 -7.09 -13.77
CA LEU A 104 5.66 -6.57 -12.43
C LEU A 104 5.09 -7.66 -11.53
N GLN A 105 4.19 -8.52 -12.04
CA GLN A 105 3.60 -9.61 -11.26
C GLN A 105 4.68 -10.57 -10.73
N ASN A 106 5.68 -10.88 -11.55
CA ASN A 106 6.81 -11.70 -11.14
C ASN A 106 7.74 -10.99 -10.18
N SER A 107 7.78 -9.65 -10.22
CA SER A 107 8.70 -8.80 -9.46
C SER A 107 8.23 -8.48 -8.04
N PHE A 108 6.97 -8.72 -7.66
CA PHE A 108 6.51 -8.48 -6.29
C PHE A 108 6.36 -9.76 -5.45
N ARG A 109 6.47 -9.65 -4.12
CA ARG A 109 6.13 -10.71 -3.15
C ARG A 109 5.36 -10.13 -1.98
N LEU A 110 4.29 -10.83 -1.56
CA LEU A 110 3.57 -10.54 -0.33
C LEU A 110 4.27 -11.27 0.84
N LEU A 111 4.90 -10.51 1.73
CA LEU A 111 5.66 -11.06 2.87
C LEU A 111 4.79 -11.21 4.13
N GLY A 112 3.79 -10.35 4.28
CA GLY A 112 2.82 -10.43 5.37
C GLY A 112 1.52 -9.73 5.00
N CYS A 113 0.40 -10.31 5.44
CA CYS A 113 -0.91 -9.73 5.30
C CYS A 113 -1.74 -10.10 6.53
N ASP A 114 -2.42 -9.11 7.09
CA ASP A 114 -3.48 -9.28 8.07
C ASP A 114 -4.68 -8.49 7.58
N ALA A 115 -5.79 -9.18 7.30
CA ALA A 115 -6.91 -8.61 6.57
C ALA A 115 -8.23 -9.06 7.19
N GLU A 116 -9.05 -8.08 7.55
CA GLU A 116 -10.39 -8.22 8.09
C GLU A 116 -11.36 -7.40 7.24
N PHE A 117 -12.51 -7.98 6.93
CA PHE A 117 -13.55 -7.39 6.09
C PHE A 117 -14.87 -7.39 6.89
N GLU A 118 -15.71 -6.34 6.73
CA GLU A 118 -17.05 -6.31 7.36
C GLU A 118 -18.08 -7.11 6.55
N ASP A 119 -17.98 -7.04 5.22
CA ASP A 119 -18.74 -7.81 4.21
C ASP A 119 -17.77 -8.30 3.12
N GLU A 120 -18.20 -9.13 2.17
CA GLU A 120 -17.31 -9.80 1.18
C GLU A 120 -16.28 -8.88 0.51
N ASP A 121 -16.66 -7.66 0.15
CA ASP A 121 -15.81 -6.74 -0.61
C ASP A 121 -15.43 -5.44 0.14
N ASN A 122 -15.79 -5.32 1.42
CA ASN A 122 -15.56 -4.10 2.20
C ASN A 122 -14.41 -4.28 3.20
N PRO A 123 -13.17 -3.87 2.86
CA PRO A 123 -12.03 -4.00 3.76
C PRO A 123 -12.25 -3.15 4.99
N ARG A 124 -12.12 -3.77 6.17
CA ARG A 124 -12.24 -3.10 7.46
C ARG A 124 -10.88 -2.72 8.01
N THR A 125 -10.00 -3.70 8.13
CA THR A 125 -8.65 -3.54 8.66
C THR A 125 -7.73 -4.33 7.78
N VAL A 126 -6.80 -3.68 7.10
CA VAL A 126 -5.84 -4.37 6.22
C VAL A 126 -4.45 -3.85 6.49
N THR A 127 -3.55 -4.76 6.82
CA THR A 127 -2.12 -4.51 6.92
C THR A 127 -1.41 -5.39 5.91
N THR A 128 -0.69 -4.79 4.97
CA THR A 128 0.12 -5.51 3.97
C THR A 128 1.57 -5.08 4.05
N PHE A 129 2.46 -6.06 3.90
CA PHE A 129 3.88 -5.86 3.72
C PHE A 129 4.32 -6.59 2.48
N THR A 130 4.74 -5.84 1.47
CA THR A 130 5.17 -6.37 0.19
C THR A 130 6.59 -5.95 -0.14
N ARG A 131 7.20 -6.69 -1.06
CA ARG A 131 8.54 -6.44 -1.56
C ARG A 131 8.53 -6.43 -3.07
N ILE A 132 9.04 -5.36 -3.66
CA ILE A 132 9.18 -5.16 -5.10
C ILE A 132 10.66 -5.36 -5.44
N TYR A 133 10.97 -6.47 -6.09
CA TYR A 133 12.30 -6.73 -6.62
C TYR A 133 12.52 -5.92 -7.89
N SER A 134 13.64 -5.21 -7.98
CA SER A 134 13.98 -4.49 -9.21
C SER A 134 14.13 -5.48 -10.37
N PRO A 135 13.49 -5.24 -11.52
CA PRO A 135 13.68 -6.01 -12.75
C PRO A 135 15.03 -5.76 -13.43
N THR A 136 15.75 -4.69 -13.05
CA THR A 136 17.01 -4.29 -13.69
C THR A 136 18.22 -4.44 -12.78
N ARG A 137 18.06 -4.48 -11.47
CA ARG A 137 19.18 -4.42 -10.51
C ARG A 137 18.98 -5.41 -9.35
N PRO A 138 20.05 -5.89 -8.69
CA PRO A 138 19.93 -6.77 -7.53
C PRO A 138 19.61 -5.97 -6.26
N VAL A 139 18.47 -5.27 -6.27
CA VAL A 139 17.95 -4.42 -5.20
C VAL A 139 16.44 -4.63 -5.10
N TYR A 140 15.82 -4.14 -4.02
CA TYR A 140 14.37 -4.19 -3.88
C TYR A 140 13.85 -3.04 -3.01
N VAL A 141 12.54 -2.83 -3.08
CA VAL A 141 11.80 -1.86 -2.26
C VAL A 141 10.77 -2.60 -1.44
N ASP A 142 10.80 -2.43 -0.13
CA ASP A 142 9.74 -2.90 0.76
C ASP A 142 8.67 -1.82 0.88
N VAL A 143 7.40 -2.24 0.86
CA VAL A 143 6.24 -1.36 0.99
C VAL A 143 5.36 -1.89 2.11
N HIS A 144 4.96 -0.99 3.00
CA HIS A 144 4.04 -1.28 4.09
C HIS A 144 2.83 -0.37 4.01
N PHE A 145 1.65 -0.97 4.09
CA PHE A 145 0.38 -0.29 4.12
C PHE A 145 -0.44 -0.81 5.28
N ALA A 146 -0.98 0.10 6.07
CA ALA A 146 -1.98 -0.22 7.09
C ALA A 146 -3.20 0.67 6.85
N TYR A 147 -4.36 0.05 6.85
CA TYR A 147 -5.65 0.65 6.56
C TYR A 147 -6.66 0.23 7.60
N HIS A 148 -7.51 1.16 8.01
CA HIS A 148 -8.66 0.92 8.82
C HIS A 148 -9.81 1.81 8.37
N CYS A 149 -10.98 1.22 8.16
CA CYS A 149 -12.21 1.93 7.93
C CYS A 149 -13.36 1.18 8.60
N ARG A 150 -14.11 1.88 9.44
CA ARG A 150 -15.28 1.34 10.10
C ARG A 150 -16.35 2.41 10.27
N THR A 151 -17.52 2.15 9.69
CA THR A 151 -18.68 3.01 9.86
C THR A 151 -19.37 2.68 11.18
N ARG A 152 -19.68 3.70 11.97
CA ARG A 152 -20.47 3.63 13.21
C ARG A 152 -21.77 4.39 13.01
N TYR A 153 -22.68 4.25 13.97
CA TYR A 153 -23.97 4.92 13.93
C TYR A 153 -23.83 6.46 13.85
N ASP A 154 -22.88 7.04 14.58
CA ASP A 154 -22.65 8.51 14.62
C ASP A 154 -21.20 8.92 14.29
N SER A 155 -20.38 8.03 13.72
CA SER A 155 -18.99 8.35 13.39
C SER A 155 -18.42 7.43 12.32
N ILE A 156 -17.28 7.79 11.76
CA ILE A 156 -16.46 6.91 10.92
C ILE A 156 -15.06 6.87 11.52
N GLU A 157 -14.61 5.67 11.89
CA GLU A 157 -13.22 5.41 12.23
C GLU A 157 -12.48 5.15 10.92
N TRP A 158 -11.67 6.11 10.46
CA TRP A 158 -10.89 5.94 9.23
C TRP A 158 -9.47 6.41 9.46
N HIS A 159 -8.51 5.58 9.08
CA HIS A 159 -7.12 5.95 8.94
C HIS A 159 -6.38 5.02 7.99
N TYR A 160 -5.35 5.55 7.35
CA TYR A 160 -4.37 4.74 6.64
C TYR A 160 -2.98 5.35 6.75
N LYS A 161 -1.97 4.52 6.53
CA LYS A 161 -0.58 4.95 6.45
C LYS A 161 0.19 4.06 5.49
N LEU A 162 0.93 4.69 4.60
CA LEU A 162 1.74 4.05 3.56
C LEU A 162 3.18 4.54 3.66
N GLY A 163 4.11 3.60 3.63
CA GLY A 163 5.53 3.89 3.66
C GLY A 163 6.32 2.84 2.92
N PHE A 164 7.57 3.18 2.60
CA PHE A 164 8.45 2.31 1.84
C PHE A 164 9.89 2.36 2.37
N LYS A 165 10.69 1.39 1.97
CA LYS A 165 12.11 1.32 2.29
C LYS A 165 12.89 0.74 1.11
N ILE A 166 13.93 1.45 0.69
CA ILE A 166 14.84 1.02 -0.38
C ILE A 166 15.95 0.16 0.24
N HIS A 167 16.19 -1.01 -0.33
CA HIS A 167 17.30 -1.90 0.03
C HIS A 167 18.32 -1.94 -1.11
N ASP A 168 19.31 -1.05 -1.03
CA ASP A 168 20.45 -0.99 -1.97
C ASP A 168 21.40 -2.20 -1.83
N ARG A 169 21.33 -2.90 -0.69
CA ARG A 169 22.13 -4.06 -0.35
C ARG A 169 21.27 -5.14 0.29
N PRO A 170 20.60 -5.98 -0.51
CA PRO A 170 19.81 -7.11 -0.04
C PRO A 170 20.54 -7.96 1.01
N THR A 171 19.89 -8.20 2.15
CA THR A 171 20.30 -9.21 3.13
C THR A 171 19.14 -10.17 3.42
N THR A 172 19.42 -11.40 3.81
CA THR A 172 18.38 -12.43 4.07
C THR A 172 17.54 -12.13 5.31
N ASP A 173 17.99 -11.23 6.19
CA ASP A 173 17.35 -10.94 7.49
C ASP A 173 16.48 -9.68 7.48
N ASP A 174 16.22 -9.10 6.30
CA ASP A 174 15.58 -7.80 6.16
C ASP A 174 14.09 -7.80 6.52
N TYR A 175 13.39 -8.94 6.39
CA TYR A 175 12.02 -9.09 6.86
C TYR A 175 11.95 -9.85 8.18
N ARG A 176 11.24 -9.26 9.16
CA ARG A 176 10.89 -9.91 10.43
C ARG A 176 9.42 -9.64 10.72
N PRO A 177 8.59 -10.67 11.03
CA PRO A 177 7.16 -10.46 11.31
C PRO A 177 6.86 -9.42 12.40
N SER A 178 7.78 -9.24 13.36
CA SER A 178 7.67 -8.21 14.41
C SER A 178 7.64 -6.77 13.89
N ILE A 179 8.04 -6.54 12.64
CA ILE A 179 8.02 -5.21 12.02
C ILE A 179 6.58 -4.68 11.88
N LEU A 180 5.61 -5.56 11.62
CA LEU A 180 4.20 -5.20 11.51
C LEU A 180 3.68 -4.60 12.82
N THR A 181 3.94 -5.29 13.93
CA THR A 181 3.59 -4.82 15.27
C THR A 181 4.31 -3.52 15.65
N ALA A 182 5.49 -3.25 15.09
CA ALA A 182 6.22 -2.01 15.33
C ALA A 182 5.54 -0.81 14.66
N PHE A 183 4.95 -1.01 13.47
CA PHE A 183 4.19 0.02 12.78
C PHE A 183 2.86 0.30 13.46
N GLU A 184 2.12 -0.73 13.89
CA GLU A 184 0.81 -0.57 14.55
C GLU A 184 0.86 0.31 15.81
N ARG A 185 1.98 0.30 16.53
CA ARG A 185 2.14 1.06 17.79
C ARG A 185 2.40 2.56 17.59
N GLN A 186 2.72 2.99 16.38
CA GLN A 186 3.09 4.37 16.09
C GLN A 186 1.92 5.11 15.43
N SER A 187 1.82 6.41 15.66
CA SER A 187 0.86 7.26 14.96
C SER A 187 1.12 7.25 13.45
N CYS A 188 0.12 7.64 12.65
CA CYS A 188 0.25 7.75 11.20
C CYS A 188 1.45 8.60 10.79
N GLU A 189 1.68 9.73 11.48
CA GLU A 189 2.77 10.66 11.21
C GLU A 189 4.17 10.12 11.53
N GLN A 190 4.27 9.20 12.49
CA GLN A 190 5.56 8.77 13.06
C GLN A 190 6.03 7.41 12.52
N SER A 191 5.10 6.60 12.00
CA SER A 191 5.30 5.17 11.70
C SER A 191 6.53 4.88 10.83
N TYR A 192 6.92 5.81 9.96
CA TYR A 192 7.99 5.62 8.98
C TYR A 192 9.21 6.52 9.20
N ASN A 193 9.39 7.13 10.37
CA ASN A 193 10.49 8.07 10.63
C ASN A 193 11.76 7.40 11.18
N SER A 194 11.94 6.08 10.99
CA SER A 194 13.06 5.34 11.57
C SER A 194 13.49 4.14 10.72
N ASN A 195 14.73 3.67 10.96
CA ASN A 195 15.27 2.43 10.37
C ASN A 195 15.30 2.39 8.83
N GLY A 196 15.44 3.55 8.19
CA GLY A 196 15.50 3.70 6.74
C GLY A 196 14.13 3.61 6.05
N TRP A 197 13.03 3.60 6.81
CA TRP A 197 11.71 3.79 6.25
C TRP A 197 11.48 5.25 5.88
N HIS A 198 10.63 5.46 4.89
CA HIS A 198 10.21 6.76 4.41
C HIS A 198 8.68 6.78 4.34
N PRO A 199 8.02 7.83 4.89
CA PRO A 199 6.59 8.00 4.72
C PRO A 199 6.26 8.36 3.27
N LEU A 200 5.24 7.74 2.70
CA LEU A 200 4.68 8.13 1.41
C LEU A 200 3.47 9.04 1.64
N ALA A 201 2.43 8.52 2.27
CA ALA A 201 1.21 9.25 2.58
C ALA A 201 0.49 8.66 3.79
N TYR A 202 -0.30 9.48 4.46
CA TYR A 202 -1.24 9.03 5.47
C TYR A 202 -2.48 9.92 5.50
N GLY A 203 -3.56 9.38 6.03
CA GLY A 203 -4.81 10.09 6.29
C GLY A 203 -5.52 9.51 7.51
N TYR A 204 -6.25 10.33 8.24
CA TYR A 204 -7.16 9.91 9.30
C TYR A 204 -8.23 10.98 9.54
N PHE A 205 -9.38 10.59 10.11
CA PHE A 205 -10.31 11.59 10.65
C PHE A 205 -9.90 11.91 12.08
N ASP A 206 -9.66 13.18 12.37
CA ASP A 206 -9.50 13.67 13.73
C ASP A 206 -10.88 13.76 14.37
N ASP A 207 -11.11 12.93 15.38
CA ASP A 207 -12.36 12.94 16.12
C ASP A 207 -12.39 14.03 17.20
N MET A 208 -11.26 14.67 17.56
CA MET A 208 -11.14 15.69 18.62
C MET A 208 -11.90 15.33 19.92
N GLY A 209 -12.14 14.04 20.18
CA GLY A 209 -13.02 13.57 21.26
C GLY A 209 -14.51 13.93 21.14
N GLN A 210 -14.96 14.37 19.96
CA GLN A 210 -16.35 14.66 19.62
C GLN A 210 -17.04 13.40 19.09
N HIS A 211 -18.24 13.12 19.59
CA HIS A 211 -19.04 11.95 19.23
C HIS A 211 -20.52 12.34 19.08
N GLY A 212 -21.32 11.50 18.41
CA GLY A 212 -22.75 11.75 18.24
C GLY A 212 -23.01 12.84 17.20
N ARG A 213 -24.05 13.65 17.43
CA ARG A 213 -24.44 14.77 16.54
C ARG A 213 -23.36 15.83 16.31
N ARG A 214 -22.34 15.87 17.16
CA ARG A 214 -21.21 16.82 17.09
C ARG A 214 -20.00 16.25 16.36
N TRP A 215 -20.02 14.96 15.99
CA TRP A 215 -18.91 14.36 15.26
C TRP A 215 -18.78 14.96 13.85
N LYS A 216 -17.55 15.24 13.43
CA LYS A 216 -17.22 15.83 12.13
C LYS A 216 -16.13 15.04 11.41
N ARG A 217 -16.16 15.11 10.09
CA ARG A 217 -15.14 14.52 9.20
C ARG A 217 -13.99 15.48 8.99
N LEU A 218 -13.20 15.74 10.04
CA LEU A 218 -11.99 16.54 9.91
C LEU A 218 -10.85 15.66 9.40
N GLU A 219 -10.63 15.65 8.08
CA GLU A 219 -9.54 14.90 7.46
C GLU A 219 -8.18 15.52 7.79
N CYS A 220 -7.38 14.81 8.60
CA CYS A 220 -5.97 15.06 8.79
C CYS A 220 -5.18 14.18 7.83
N ARG A 221 -4.22 14.79 7.12
CA ARG A 221 -3.50 14.14 6.04
C ARG A 221 -2.07 14.66 5.93
N GLY A 222 -1.20 13.82 5.37
CA GLY A 222 0.17 14.22 5.07
C GLY A 222 0.77 13.41 3.94
N PHE A 223 1.68 14.07 3.22
CA PHE A 223 2.49 13.49 2.17
C PHE A 223 3.97 13.63 2.55
N GLY A 224 4.68 12.51 2.58
CA GLY A 224 6.01 12.43 3.20
C GLY A 224 7.16 12.33 2.21
N LEU A 225 6.86 12.24 0.93
CA LEU A 225 7.83 11.91 -0.10
C LEU A 225 8.25 13.17 -0.87
N GLY A 226 9.56 13.31 -1.12
CA GLY A 226 10.17 14.41 -1.86
C GLY A 226 10.64 13.99 -3.27
N TYR A 227 11.10 14.96 -4.06
CA TYR A 227 11.51 14.71 -5.45
C TYR A 227 12.70 13.74 -5.51
N GLU A 228 13.69 13.95 -4.64
CA GLU A 228 14.88 13.08 -4.55
C GLU A 228 14.49 11.64 -4.20
N GLU A 229 13.50 11.46 -3.32
CA GLU A 229 13.00 10.13 -2.96
C GLU A 229 12.32 9.42 -4.13
N ILE A 230 11.51 10.09 -4.96
CA ILE A 230 10.91 9.45 -6.15
C ILE A 230 11.99 9.08 -7.15
N VAL A 231 12.94 9.97 -7.39
CA VAL A 231 14.06 9.68 -8.29
C VAL A 231 14.79 8.44 -7.77
N ASN A 232 15.07 8.35 -6.47
CA ASN A 232 15.68 7.17 -5.86
C ASN A 232 14.83 5.90 -6.04
N VAL A 233 13.51 5.98 -5.91
CA VAL A 233 12.60 4.85 -6.16
C VAL A 233 12.67 4.43 -7.63
N TYR A 234 12.52 5.38 -8.56
CA TYR A 234 12.63 5.11 -10.00
C TYR A 234 13.97 4.45 -10.31
N GLU A 235 15.08 5.03 -9.86
CA GLU A 235 16.42 4.55 -10.19
C GLU A 235 16.76 3.21 -9.56
N THR A 236 16.15 2.91 -8.42
CA THR A 236 16.24 1.60 -7.78
C THR A 236 15.55 0.54 -8.62
N LEU A 237 14.34 0.81 -9.11
CA LEU A 237 13.51 -0.18 -9.80
C LEU A 237 13.86 -0.28 -11.29
N TRP A 238 14.16 0.83 -11.95
CA TRP A 238 14.26 0.93 -13.40
C TRP A 238 15.66 1.28 -13.92
N GLY A 239 16.58 1.68 -13.04
CA GLY A 239 17.91 2.17 -13.42
C GLY A 239 17.93 3.69 -13.65
N PRO A 240 19.08 4.27 -14.03
CA PRO A 240 19.31 5.71 -14.05
C PRO A 240 18.21 6.50 -14.78
N LEU A 241 17.73 7.57 -14.14
CA LEU A 241 16.77 8.47 -14.76
C LEU A 241 17.52 9.47 -15.64
N GLU A 242 17.16 9.53 -16.92
CA GLU A 242 17.75 10.52 -17.83
C GLU A 242 17.42 11.94 -17.35
N GLU A 243 18.44 12.80 -17.32
CA GLU A 243 18.27 14.21 -16.96
C GLU A 243 17.24 14.87 -17.88
N HIS A 244 16.23 15.50 -17.28
CA HIS A 244 15.22 16.24 -18.04
C HIS A 244 15.88 17.48 -18.67
N PRO A 245 15.94 17.59 -20.02
CA PRO A 245 16.62 18.71 -20.63
C PRO A 245 15.83 20.00 -20.43
N GLU A 246 16.51 21.11 -20.11
CA GLU A 246 15.88 22.44 -19.89
C GLU A 246 14.99 22.93 -21.06
N ARG A 247 15.18 22.34 -22.25
CA ARG A 247 14.39 22.61 -23.47
C ARG A 247 13.79 21.33 -24.06
N ALA A 248 13.33 20.43 -23.21
CA ALA A 248 12.54 19.28 -23.62
C ALA A 248 11.31 19.75 -24.43
N ASN A 249 10.92 18.96 -25.43
CA ASN A 249 9.61 19.13 -26.04
C ASN A 249 8.52 18.63 -25.06
N GLU A 250 7.25 18.88 -25.41
CA GLU A 250 6.11 18.50 -24.58
C GLU A 250 6.03 16.98 -24.35
N GLU A 251 6.37 16.19 -25.37
CA GLU A 251 6.40 14.72 -25.33
C GLU A 251 7.45 14.19 -24.34
N ALA A 252 8.72 14.61 -24.45
CA ALA A 252 9.77 14.19 -23.51
C ALA A 252 9.49 14.67 -22.08
N THR A 253 8.84 15.83 -21.93
CA THR A 253 8.39 16.31 -20.61
C THR A 253 7.30 15.43 -20.03
N TYR A 254 6.33 15.03 -20.86
CA TYR A 254 5.28 14.10 -20.46
C TYR A 254 5.85 12.73 -20.08
N ASP A 255 6.74 12.18 -20.90
CA ASP A 255 7.35 10.87 -20.64
C ASP A 255 8.15 10.87 -19.33
N HIS A 256 8.90 11.95 -19.06
CA HIS A 256 9.61 12.12 -17.80
C HIS A 256 8.66 12.18 -16.59
N ARG A 257 7.57 12.94 -16.69
CA ARG A 257 6.55 13.00 -15.64
C ARG A 257 5.88 11.65 -15.41
N ARG A 258 5.52 10.96 -16.49
CA ARG A 258 4.86 9.65 -16.45
C ARG A 258 5.74 8.62 -15.75
N LYS A 259 7.04 8.57 -16.07
CA LYS A 259 8.04 7.73 -15.37
C LYS A 259 8.04 7.92 -13.85
N LEU A 260 8.08 9.17 -13.39
CA LEU A 260 8.08 9.50 -11.96
C LEU A 260 6.74 9.14 -11.30
N VAL A 261 5.61 9.49 -11.93
CA VAL A 261 4.27 9.15 -11.44
C VAL A 261 4.09 7.63 -11.37
N ASP A 262 4.45 6.88 -12.40
CA ASP A 262 4.33 5.42 -12.44
C ASP A 262 5.20 4.73 -11.37
N SER A 263 6.31 5.35 -10.95
CA SER A 263 7.10 4.84 -9.82
C SER A 263 6.31 4.90 -8.51
N VAL A 264 5.58 5.98 -8.27
CA VAL A 264 4.71 6.10 -7.10
C VAL A 264 3.51 5.16 -7.23
N ARG A 265 2.91 5.06 -8.42
CA ARG A 265 1.81 4.13 -8.70
C ARG A 265 2.22 2.68 -8.51
N LEU A 266 3.47 2.31 -8.81
CA LEU A 266 4.00 0.98 -8.53
C LEU A 266 4.07 0.69 -7.02
N LEU A 267 4.42 1.68 -6.19
CA LEU A 267 4.38 1.52 -4.72
C LEU A 267 2.94 1.33 -4.22
N LEU A 268 1.98 2.05 -4.80
CA LEU A 268 0.55 1.91 -4.50
C LEU A 268 0.02 0.53 -4.95
N ALA A 269 0.33 0.13 -6.18
CA ALA A 269 -0.06 -1.15 -6.77
C ALA A 269 0.49 -2.33 -5.96
N ALA A 270 1.70 -2.19 -5.39
CA ALA A 270 2.31 -3.22 -4.55
C ALA A 270 1.54 -3.56 -3.28
N VAL A 271 0.56 -2.74 -2.90
CA VAL A 271 -0.33 -2.99 -1.77
C VAL A 271 -1.80 -3.03 -2.20
N GLY A 272 -2.07 -3.17 -3.50
CA GLY A 272 -3.40 -3.36 -4.08
C GLY A 272 -4.18 -2.06 -4.28
N ILE A 273 -3.51 -0.91 -4.24
CA ILE A 273 -4.13 0.38 -4.53
C ILE A 273 -4.03 0.66 -6.03
N ASP A 274 -5.13 0.50 -6.76
CA ASP A 274 -5.25 1.00 -8.13
C ASP A 274 -5.60 2.49 -8.11
N TYR A 275 -4.58 3.33 -8.28
CA TYR A 275 -4.73 4.78 -8.41
C TYR A 275 -4.14 5.24 -9.74
N LYS A 276 -5.01 5.64 -10.67
CA LYS A 276 -4.66 6.33 -11.90
C LYS A 276 -4.47 7.81 -11.62
N ILE A 277 -3.30 8.32 -11.97
CA ILE A 277 -2.91 9.71 -11.72
C ILE A 277 -2.63 10.38 -13.05
N ALA A 278 -3.38 11.45 -13.31
CA ALA A 278 -3.30 12.21 -14.54
C ALA A 278 -1.96 12.94 -14.65
N CYS A 279 -1.31 12.80 -15.82
CA CYS A 279 -0.08 13.51 -16.18
C CYS A 279 -0.33 14.66 -17.17
N LYS A 280 -1.57 14.79 -17.66
CA LYS A 280 -2.07 15.84 -18.55
C LYS A 280 -3.47 16.29 -18.13
N ASP A 281 -3.89 17.46 -18.62
CA ASP A 281 -5.19 18.05 -18.28
C ASP A 281 -6.40 17.29 -18.88
N ASP A 282 -6.18 16.41 -19.86
CA ASP A 282 -7.20 15.58 -20.51
C ASP A 282 -7.28 14.15 -19.92
N GLU A 283 -6.45 13.85 -18.92
CA GLU A 283 -6.50 12.61 -18.14
C GLU A 283 -7.24 12.86 -16.81
N ASP A 284 -7.90 11.82 -16.29
CA ASP A 284 -8.62 11.89 -15.01
C ASP A 284 -7.87 11.14 -13.89
N ASP A 285 -8.01 11.65 -12.66
CA ASP A 285 -7.55 10.97 -11.45
C ASP A 285 -8.64 9.98 -10.96
N VAL A 286 -8.33 8.67 -10.96
CA VAL A 286 -9.28 7.60 -10.61
C VAL A 286 -8.70 6.66 -9.57
N ILE A 287 -9.45 6.38 -8.51
CA ILE A 287 -9.11 5.42 -7.45
C ILE A 287 -10.32 4.55 -7.16
N ASP A 288 -10.12 3.22 -7.19
CA ASP A 288 -11.22 2.27 -7.13
C ASP A 288 -11.23 1.44 -5.83
N THR A 289 -10.05 1.05 -5.33
CA THR A 289 -9.97 -0.03 -4.33
C THR A 289 -10.02 0.43 -2.87
N TRP A 290 -9.53 1.64 -2.56
CA TRP A 290 -9.36 2.09 -1.17
C TRP A 290 -9.83 3.52 -0.97
N MET A 291 -10.46 3.77 0.18
CA MET A 291 -10.73 5.13 0.64
C MET A 291 -9.43 5.76 1.16
N LEU A 292 -8.67 6.43 0.29
CA LEU A 292 -7.46 7.17 0.67
C LEU A 292 -7.70 8.68 0.88
N GLU A 293 -8.91 9.14 0.55
CA GLU A 293 -9.28 10.55 0.55
C GLU A 293 -10.71 10.65 1.11
N GLY A 294 -10.88 11.37 2.21
CA GLY A 294 -12.16 11.48 2.90
C GLY A 294 -13.17 12.38 2.18
N MET A 295 -12.66 13.43 1.53
CA MET A 295 -13.46 14.46 0.88
C MET A 295 -13.55 14.33 -0.66
N GLY A 296 -12.93 13.30 -1.25
CA GLY A 296 -12.95 13.07 -2.71
C GLY A 296 -12.28 14.19 -3.51
N ASP A 297 -11.42 15.00 -2.89
CA ASP A 297 -10.80 16.15 -3.51
C ASP A 297 -9.58 15.79 -4.36
N ARG A 298 -9.15 14.53 -4.46
CA ARG A 298 -7.97 14.09 -5.24
C ARG A 298 -6.67 14.73 -4.77
N TRP A 299 -6.55 15.01 -3.47
CA TRP A 299 -5.35 15.67 -2.93
C TRP A 299 -4.08 14.84 -3.09
N LEU A 300 -4.19 13.50 -3.00
CA LEU A 300 -3.02 12.63 -3.08
C LEU A 300 -2.42 12.68 -4.48
N ALA A 301 -3.25 12.64 -5.52
CA ALA A 301 -2.80 12.84 -6.90
C ALA A 301 -2.09 14.19 -7.10
N ARG A 302 -2.62 15.28 -6.54
CA ARG A 302 -1.99 16.61 -6.60
C ARG A 302 -0.62 16.64 -5.94
N GLU A 303 -0.49 16.09 -4.72
CA GLU A 303 0.80 16.07 -4.02
C GLU A 303 1.80 15.20 -4.78
N ILE A 304 1.37 14.07 -5.36
CA ILE A 304 2.21 13.23 -6.24
C ILE A 304 2.70 14.03 -7.46
N ARG A 305 1.83 14.76 -8.17
CA ARG A 305 2.26 15.60 -9.30
C ARG A 305 3.27 16.67 -8.87
N LYS A 306 2.99 17.35 -7.77
CA LYS A 306 3.83 18.43 -7.22
C LYS A 306 5.21 17.93 -6.87
N VAL A 307 5.31 16.77 -6.24
CA VAL A 307 6.62 16.18 -5.93
C VAL A 307 7.32 15.66 -7.18
N CYS A 308 6.59 15.22 -8.21
CA CYS A 308 7.14 14.93 -9.54
C CYS A 308 7.52 16.21 -10.33
N GLY A 309 7.40 17.39 -9.72
CA GLY A 309 7.86 18.66 -10.30
C GLY A 309 6.86 19.33 -11.25
N PHE A 310 5.58 18.99 -11.20
CA PHE A 310 4.56 19.62 -12.05
C PHE A 310 3.18 19.75 -11.38
N GLN A 311 2.27 20.43 -12.05
CA GLN A 311 0.86 20.57 -11.66
C GLN A 311 0.01 20.69 -12.92
N LEU A 312 -1.24 20.21 -12.84
CA LEU A 312 -2.24 20.43 -13.87
C LEU A 312 -2.90 21.80 -13.71
N LYS A 313 -3.59 22.28 -14.75
CA LYS A 313 -4.27 23.59 -14.72
C LYS A 313 -5.34 23.66 -13.62
N GLY A 314 -6.01 22.55 -13.35
CA GLY A 314 -7.07 22.46 -12.33
C GLY A 314 -6.56 22.31 -10.89
N ASP A 315 -5.29 21.96 -10.68
CA ASP A 315 -4.76 21.66 -9.35
C ASP A 315 -4.90 22.83 -8.36
N PRO A 316 -4.53 24.08 -8.72
CA PRO A 316 -4.65 25.22 -7.79
C PRO A 316 -6.10 25.56 -7.44
N GLU A 317 -7.03 25.39 -8.39
CA GLU A 317 -8.45 25.63 -8.15
C GLU A 317 -9.04 24.57 -7.22
N ASN A 318 -8.71 23.30 -7.44
CA ASN A 318 -9.16 22.18 -6.61
C ASN A 318 -8.61 22.28 -5.19
N GLU A 319 -7.34 22.67 -5.03
CA GLU A 319 -6.75 22.93 -3.71
C GLU A 319 -7.46 24.07 -2.97
N THR A 320 -7.78 25.16 -3.69
CA THR A 320 -8.52 26.29 -3.13
C THR A 320 -9.93 25.88 -2.70
N LYS A 321 -10.64 25.11 -3.52
CA LYS A 321 -11.97 24.57 -3.20
C LYS A 321 -11.93 23.66 -1.98
N ALA A 322 -10.97 22.74 -1.91
CA ALA A 322 -10.81 21.85 -0.76
C ALA A 322 -10.55 22.63 0.54
N ARG A 323 -9.69 23.64 0.50
CA ARG A 323 -9.42 24.50 1.67
C ARG A 323 -10.64 25.30 2.10
N ASN A 324 -11.43 25.81 1.15
CA ASN A 324 -12.65 26.55 1.46
C ASN A 324 -13.74 25.64 2.02
N GLY A 325 -13.90 24.42 1.47
CA GLY A 325 -14.85 23.43 2.00
C GLY A 325 -14.55 23.07 3.46
N LEU A 326 -13.27 22.85 3.80
CA LEU A 326 -12.83 22.65 5.19
C LEU A 326 -13.18 23.84 6.11
N LEU A 327 -13.04 25.07 5.61
CA LEU A 327 -13.38 26.28 6.38
C LEU A 327 -14.89 26.41 6.57
N GLU A 328 -15.70 26.19 5.53
CA GLU A 328 -17.16 26.25 5.59
C GLU A 328 -17.74 25.20 6.56
N GLU A 329 -17.23 23.96 6.52
CA GLU A 329 -17.60 22.91 7.49
C GLU A 329 -17.23 23.26 8.95
N SER A 330 -16.19 24.07 9.14
CA SER A 330 -15.80 24.57 10.47
C SER A 330 -16.70 25.69 11.01
N LEU A 331 -17.30 26.50 10.13
CA LEU A 331 -18.06 27.71 10.50
C LEU A 331 -19.58 27.48 10.70
N HIS A 332 -20.16 26.47 10.06
CA HIS A 332 -21.62 26.19 10.15
C HIS A 332 -22.12 25.73 11.54
N ASP A 333 -21.25 25.64 12.55
CA ASP A 333 -21.56 25.11 13.88
C ASP A 333 -21.87 26.16 14.96
N GLU A 334 -21.61 27.45 14.72
CA GLU A 334 -21.86 28.47 15.74
C GLU A 334 -23.34 28.92 15.79
N GLU A 335 -24.19 28.50 14.84
CA GLU A 335 -25.54 29.06 14.68
C GLU A 335 -26.72 28.13 15.01
N GLU A 336 -26.52 26.82 15.24
CA GLU A 336 -27.66 25.87 15.43
C GLU A 336 -28.01 25.51 16.90
N ASP A 337 -27.27 26.00 17.90
CA ASP A 337 -27.48 25.64 19.32
C ASP A 337 -28.43 26.60 20.09
N GLU A 338 -29.10 27.57 19.44
CA GLU A 338 -29.91 28.60 20.13
C GLU A 338 -31.44 28.37 20.22
N ASP A 339 -32.04 27.28 19.74
CA ASP A 339 -33.51 27.20 19.67
C ASP A 339 -34.15 25.87 20.11
N ASN A 340 -33.83 25.41 21.32
CA ASN A 340 -34.60 24.33 21.96
C ASN A 340 -34.74 24.48 23.48
N SER A 341 -35.17 25.67 23.91
CA SER A 341 -35.55 25.92 25.31
C SER A 341 -37.06 26.13 25.50
N ASP A 342 -37.93 25.47 24.72
CA ASP A 342 -39.38 25.57 24.94
C ASP A 342 -40.15 24.29 24.55
N ARG A 343 -40.21 23.31 25.46
CA ARG A 343 -41.20 22.20 25.65
C ARG A 343 -40.50 21.07 26.42
N ASP A 344 -40.75 20.80 27.70
CA ASP A 344 -42.02 20.38 28.32
C ASP A 344 -42.01 20.79 29.81
N SER A 345 -42.92 21.62 30.31
CA SER A 345 -44.32 21.32 30.63
C SER A 345 -44.56 19.98 31.35
N ARG A 346 -44.41 20.01 32.69
CA ARG A 346 -45.28 19.36 33.70
C ARG A 346 -45.62 17.87 33.50
N CYS A 347 -45.06 17.03 34.38
CA CYS A 347 -45.79 15.91 34.99
C CYS A 347 -45.34 15.77 36.45
N ASP A 348 -46.12 16.38 37.35
CA ASP A 348 -46.15 16.08 38.77
C ASP A 348 -46.82 14.70 38.99
N GLY A 349 -46.33 13.93 39.97
CA GLY A 349 -46.98 12.73 40.53
C GLY A 349 -46.31 11.42 40.10
N GLU A 350 -46.01 10.44 40.95
CA GLU A 350 -46.36 10.16 42.34
C GLU A 350 -45.31 9.23 42.96
N GLU A 351 -45.27 9.25 44.28
CA GLU A 351 -44.47 8.45 45.20
C GLU A 351 -44.64 6.93 44.98
N GLY A 352 -43.53 6.18 45.14
CA GLY A 352 -43.51 4.73 45.05
C GLY A 352 -42.28 4.13 45.72
N ASP A 353 -42.28 4.17 47.05
CA ASP A 353 -41.42 3.39 47.94
C ASP A 353 -41.44 1.89 47.57
N SER A 354 -40.29 1.31 47.27
CA SER A 354 -40.03 -0.09 47.64
C SER A 354 -38.53 -0.39 47.65
N ASP A 355 -38.01 -0.49 48.86
CA ASP A 355 -36.81 -1.24 49.25
C ASP A 355 -36.70 -2.57 48.48
N VAL A 356 -35.59 -2.77 47.77
CA VAL A 356 -35.13 -4.11 47.39
C VAL A 356 -33.69 -4.28 47.85
N ASP A 357 -33.59 -4.96 48.99
CA ASP A 357 -32.40 -5.50 49.64
C ASP A 357 -31.72 -6.55 48.74
N TRP A 358 -30.53 -6.25 48.23
CA TRP A 358 -29.68 -7.22 47.54
C TRP A 358 -28.48 -7.60 48.41
N ARG A 359 -28.70 -8.60 49.29
CA ARG A 359 -27.63 -9.42 49.86
C ARG A 359 -27.52 -10.76 49.14
N CYS A 360 -26.31 -11.01 48.65
CA CYS A 360 -25.61 -12.30 48.49
C CYS A 360 -26.26 -13.44 47.69
N ARG A 361 -25.58 -13.83 46.60
CA ARG A 361 -24.74 -15.04 46.60
C ARG A 361 -23.58 -14.92 45.63
#